data_AF-A0A8I1ECT5-F1
#
_entry.id   AF-A0A8I1ECT5-F1
#
_cell.length_a   1.000
_cell.length_b   1.000
_cell.length_c   1.000
_cell.angle_alpha   90.00
_cell.angle_beta   90.00
_cell.angle_gamma   90.00
#
_symmetry.space_group_name_H-M   'P 1'
#
loop_
_entity.id
_entity.type
_entity.pdbx_description
1 polymer ?
#
loop_
_entity_poly.entity_id
_entity_poly.type
_entity_poly.pdbx_seq_one_letter_code
_entity_poly.pdbx_strand_id
1 'polypeptide(L)'
;MSSKSLAVLGAKNTPDTESLPLRHIMGRITSKLVQERSWIIHTNGDKGATEYFEAPLGSQNHGLKRFLPYHGYNSHEDGLVQTDQGLILRAREILLEHSVYPVTPRFMEPGCSEDLTQEETELSRLHSRLVFQILGENLDSPVTMLVCWTPDGAIDRSSVKYDVTGSSGIAISLASSLKIPVFNLERPDHLKRICTFIGESVPSA
;
A
#
# COMPACT_ATOMS: atom_id res chain seq x y z
N MET A 1 -7.53 -23.68 -2.40
CA MET A 1 -6.57 -22.91 -1.57
C MET A 1 -6.82 -21.44 -1.87
N SER A 2 -6.97 -20.58 -0.87
CA SER A 2 -7.08 -19.14 -1.11
C SER A 2 -5.77 -18.63 -1.72
N SER A 3 -5.85 -17.83 -2.79
CA SER A 3 -4.67 -17.19 -3.37
C SER A 3 -4.04 -16.27 -2.33
N LYS A 4 -2.70 -16.30 -2.21
CA LYS A 4 -1.98 -15.38 -1.32
C LYS A 4 -1.91 -14.00 -1.95
N SER A 5 -2.05 -12.95 -1.14
CA SER A 5 -1.92 -11.57 -1.60
C SER A 5 -0.84 -10.79 -0.85
N LEU A 6 -0.26 -9.80 -1.52
CA LEU A 6 0.76 -8.87 -1.03
C LEU A 6 0.27 -7.45 -1.27
N ALA A 7 0.26 -6.57 -0.27
CA ALA A 7 0.14 -5.13 -0.51
C ALA A 7 1.51 -4.50 -0.71
N VAL A 8 1.60 -3.49 -1.60
CA VAL A 8 2.81 -2.69 -1.79
C VAL A 8 2.54 -1.20 -1.90
N LEU A 9 3.42 -0.39 -1.34
CA LEU A 9 3.33 1.08 -1.37
C LEU A 9 4.67 1.72 -1.02
N GLY A 10 4.77 3.04 -1.15
CA GLY A 10 5.91 3.77 -0.61
C GLY A 10 5.93 5.22 -1.02
N ALA A 11 6.99 5.92 -0.61
CA ALA A 11 7.13 7.35 -0.87
C ALA A 11 7.36 7.65 -2.37
N LYS A 12 6.89 8.81 -2.81
CA LYS A 12 7.01 9.25 -4.22
C LYS A 12 8.46 9.45 -4.66
N ASN A 13 9.34 9.84 -3.74
CA ASN A 13 10.78 10.05 -3.94
C ASN A 13 11.61 8.80 -3.59
N THR A 14 11.12 7.61 -3.95
CA THR A 14 11.86 6.36 -3.74
C THR A 14 13.18 6.38 -4.52
N PRO A 15 14.33 6.16 -3.87
CA PRO A 15 15.63 6.17 -4.54
C PRO A 15 15.80 4.96 -5.45
N ASP A 16 16.57 5.15 -6.52
CA ASP A 16 17.02 4.09 -7.41
C ASP A 16 18.47 4.40 -7.77
N THR A 17 19.38 3.93 -6.92
CA THR A 17 20.83 4.19 -7.03
C THR A 17 21.57 2.88 -7.22
N GLU A 18 22.83 2.94 -7.67
CA GLU A 18 23.67 1.73 -7.81
C GLU A 18 23.81 0.96 -6.49
N SER A 19 23.95 1.68 -5.37
CA SER A 19 24.08 1.10 -4.02
C SER A 19 22.75 0.64 -3.40
N LEU A 20 21.62 1.13 -3.92
CA LEU A 20 20.29 0.74 -3.45
C LEU A 20 19.31 0.72 -4.64
N PRO A 21 19.39 -0.31 -5.50
CA PRO A 21 18.61 -0.39 -6.74
C PRO A 21 17.18 -0.85 -6.44
N LEU A 22 16.41 -0.05 -5.70
CA LEU A 22 15.08 -0.43 -5.23
C LEU A 22 14.14 -0.75 -6.38
N ARG A 23 14.26 -0.08 -7.54
CA ARG A 23 13.44 -0.42 -8.70
C ARG A 23 13.64 -1.87 -9.11
N HIS A 24 14.90 -2.31 -9.16
CA HIS A 24 15.22 -3.68 -9.49
C HIS A 24 14.64 -4.64 -8.45
N ILE A 25 14.88 -4.39 -7.15
CA ILE A 25 14.43 -5.25 -6.06
C ILE A 25 12.90 -5.37 -6.03
N MET A 26 12.20 -4.24 -6.06
CA MET A 26 10.73 -4.18 -6.09
C MET A 26 10.17 -4.92 -7.30
N GLY A 27 10.81 -4.75 -8.46
CA GLY A 27 10.45 -5.49 -9.65
C GLY A 27 10.63 -7.01 -9.50
N ARG A 28 11.74 -7.47 -8.91
CA ARG A 28 11.97 -8.90 -8.62
C ARG A 28 10.95 -9.46 -7.65
N ILE A 29 10.55 -8.70 -6.62
CA ILE A 29 9.49 -9.11 -5.70
C ILE A 29 8.20 -9.40 -6.48
N THR A 30 7.78 -8.49 -7.35
CA THR A 30 6.57 -8.68 -8.15
C THR A 30 6.68 -9.87 -9.10
N SER A 31 7.76 -9.98 -9.90
CA SER A 31 7.94 -11.13 -10.80
C SER A 31 7.94 -12.46 -10.05
N LYS A 32 8.67 -12.57 -8.93
CA LYS A 32 8.76 -13.80 -8.15
C LYS A 32 7.45 -14.19 -7.51
N LEU A 33 6.70 -13.25 -6.96
CA LEU A 33 5.47 -13.57 -6.24
C LEU A 33 4.28 -13.72 -7.19
N VAL A 34 4.11 -12.81 -8.13
CA VAL A 34 2.94 -12.80 -9.04
C VAL A 34 3.13 -13.79 -10.17
N GLN A 35 4.22 -13.68 -10.94
CA GLN A 35 4.39 -14.45 -12.17
C GLN A 35 4.82 -15.90 -11.91
N GLU A 36 5.70 -16.13 -10.93
CA GLU A 36 6.22 -17.48 -10.64
C GLU A 36 5.44 -18.23 -9.54
N ARG A 37 4.79 -17.51 -8.62
CA ARG A 37 4.11 -18.12 -7.45
C ARG A 37 2.60 -17.83 -7.38
N SER A 38 2.04 -17.17 -8.39
CA SER A 38 0.60 -16.89 -8.51
C SER A 38 0.00 -16.12 -7.32
N TRP A 39 0.78 -15.23 -6.70
CA TRP A 39 0.26 -14.28 -5.73
C TRP A 39 -0.50 -13.15 -6.43
N ILE A 40 -1.38 -12.49 -5.69
CA ILE A 40 -2.04 -11.26 -6.11
C ILE A 40 -1.33 -10.08 -5.44
N ILE A 41 -0.94 -9.06 -6.20
CA ILE A 41 -0.38 -7.82 -5.66
C ILE A 41 -1.45 -6.73 -5.60
N HIS A 42 -1.58 -6.09 -4.44
CA HIS A 42 -2.49 -4.99 -4.19
C HIS A 42 -1.69 -3.67 -4.19
N THR A 43 -2.03 -2.77 -5.09
CA THR A 43 -1.36 -1.47 -5.25
C THR A 43 -2.36 -0.33 -5.11
N ASN A 44 -1.85 0.91 -5.06
CA ASN A 44 -2.68 2.10 -4.82
C ASN A 44 -2.56 3.18 -5.93
N GLY A 45 -1.88 2.86 -7.03
CA GLY A 45 -1.65 3.75 -8.17
C GLY A 45 -0.80 5.00 -7.86
N ASP A 46 -0.07 5.02 -6.75
CA ASP A 46 0.86 6.13 -6.43
C ASP A 46 2.10 6.10 -7.33
N LYS A 47 2.76 7.25 -7.47
CA LYS A 47 4.08 7.35 -8.10
C LYS A 47 5.20 6.86 -7.18
N GLY A 48 6.38 6.58 -7.72
CA GLY A 48 7.56 6.17 -6.95
C GLY A 48 7.59 4.67 -6.68
N ALA A 49 7.65 4.25 -5.42
CA ALA A 49 7.74 2.82 -5.05
C ALA A 49 6.67 1.96 -5.72
N THR A 50 5.41 2.43 -5.74
CA THR A 50 4.31 1.67 -6.34
C THR A 50 4.54 1.43 -7.85
N GLU A 51 5.03 2.43 -8.60
CA GLU A 51 5.41 2.25 -10.01
C GLU A 51 6.52 1.21 -10.18
N TYR A 52 7.48 1.14 -9.25
CA TYR A 52 8.58 0.17 -9.31
C TYR A 52 8.08 -1.27 -9.12
N PHE A 53 7.11 -1.47 -8.23
CA PHE A 53 6.45 -2.76 -8.08
C PHE A 53 5.59 -3.13 -9.28
N GLU A 54 4.91 -2.18 -9.90
CA GLU A 54 4.02 -2.45 -11.04
C GLU A 54 4.78 -2.68 -12.36
N ALA A 55 5.96 -2.08 -12.53
CA ALA A 55 6.73 -2.10 -13.77
C ALA A 55 6.90 -3.49 -14.45
N PRO A 56 7.17 -4.60 -13.73
CA PRO A 56 7.36 -5.91 -14.36
C PRO A 56 6.07 -6.55 -14.90
N LEU A 57 4.89 -6.05 -14.50
CA LEU A 57 3.61 -6.58 -14.97
C LEU A 57 3.28 -6.07 -16.39
N GLY A 58 3.85 -4.92 -16.78
CA GLY A 58 3.59 -4.30 -18.08
C GLY A 58 2.09 -4.09 -18.31
N SER A 59 1.61 -4.41 -19.51
CA SER A 59 0.18 -4.38 -19.84
C SER A 59 -0.59 -5.62 -19.40
N GLN A 60 0.12 -6.66 -18.91
CA GLN A 60 -0.47 -7.91 -18.46
C GLN A 60 -0.82 -7.77 -16.98
N ASN A 61 -2.00 -7.24 -16.67
CA ASN A 61 -2.50 -7.03 -15.30
C ASN A 61 -2.89 -8.33 -14.56
N HIS A 62 -2.39 -9.49 -14.99
CA HIS A 62 -2.66 -10.76 -14.33
C HIS A 62 -2.03 -10.75 -12.93
N GLY A 63 -2.88 -10.95 -11.91
CA GLY A 63 -2.47 -10.94 -10.51
C GLY A 63 -2.28 -9.54 -9.94
N LEU A 64 -2.73 -8.47 -10.61
CA LEU A 64 -2.75 -7.10 -10.08
C LEU A 64 -4.16 -6.69 -9.64
N LYS A 65 -4.26 -6.11 -8.45
CA LYS A 65 -5.41 -5.32 -7.99
C LYS A 65 -4.96 -3.92 -7.63
N ARG A 66 -5.26 -2.95 -8.49
CA ARG A 66 -4.92 -1.54 -8.28
C ARG A 66 -6.12 -0.81 -7.68
N PHE A 67 -6.01 -0.36 -6.42
CA PHE A 67 -7.08 0.37 -5.73
C PHE A 67 -6.89 1.87 -5.91
N LEU A 68 -7.80 2.51 -6.63
CA LEU A 68 -7.72 3.92 -7.00
C LEU A 68 -8.72 4.77 -6.21
N PRO A 69 -8.40 6.04 -5.90
CA PRO A 69 -9.34 6.95 -5.25
C PRO A 69 -10.46 7.41 -6.21
N TYR A 70 -10.18 7.44 -7.51
CA TYR A 70 -11.07 7.82 -8.60
C TYR A 70 -10.45 7.37 -9.94
N HIS A 71 -11.27 7.30 -11.00
CA HIS A 71 -10.81 6.96 -12.35
C HIS A 71 -9.81 7.99 -12.89
N GLY A 72 -8.75 7.52 -13.56
CA GLY A 72 -7.70 8.39 -14.12
C GLY A 72 -6.66 8.87 -13.10
N TYR A 73 -6.70 8.38 -11.85
CA TYR A 73 -5.71 8.74 -10.84
C TYR A 73 -4.29 8.39 -11.30
N ASN A 74 -3.41 9.39 -11.35
CA ASN A 74 -2.05 9.27 -11.91
C ASN A 74 -2.01 8.62 -13.31
N SER A 75 -3.01 8.92 -14.16
CA SER A 75 -3.14 8.36 -15.52
C SER A 75 -3.43 6.86 -15.58
N HIS A 76 -3.81 6.24 -14.46
CA HIS A 76 -4.36 4.89 -14.45
C HIS A 76 -5.85 4.91 -14.81
N GLU A 77 -6.15 4.49 -16.03
CA GLU A 77 -7.52 4.23 -16.49
C GLU A 77 -8.02 2.85 -16.05
N ASP A 78 -7.09 1.96 -15.70
CA ASP A 78 -7.31 0.59 -15.24
C ASP A 78 -7.12 0.49 -13.72
N GLY A 79 -8.21 0.22 -13.00
CA GLY A 79 -8.16 0.03 -11.56
C GLY A 79 -9.54 -0.08 -10.92
N LEU A 80 -9.52 -0.51 -9.67
CA LEU A 80 -10.68 -0.69 -8.81
C LEU A 80 -10.95 0.62 -8.08
N VAL A 81 -12.05 1.27 -8.43
CA VAL A 81 -12.61 2.39 -7.68
C VAL A 81 -13.81 1.86 -6.92
N GLN A 82 -13.77 1.92 -5.59
CA GLN A 82 -14.93 1.52 -4.80
C GLN A 82 -16.03 2.58 -4.95
N THR A 83 -17.24 2.15 -5.30
CA THR A 83 -18.42 3.02 -5.46
C THR A 83 -19.53 2.72 -4.46
N ASP A 84 -19.47 1.55 -3.81
CA ASP A 84 -20.39 1.17 -2.74
C ASP A 84 -20.16 2.07 -1.51
N GLN A 85 -21.16 2.88 -1.19
CA GLN A 85 -21.08 3.83 -0.08
C GLN A 85 -21.00 3.13 1.29
N GLY A 86 -21.63 1.96 1.44
CA GLY A 86 -21.56 1.19 2.68
C GLY A 86 -20.14 0.67 2.93
N LEU A 87 -19.48 0.15 1.88
CA LEU A 87 -18.08 -0.28 1.98
C LEU A 87 -17.12 0.90 2.21
N ILE A 88 -17.35 2.05 1.57
CA ILE A 88 -16.54 3.25 1.80
C ILE A 88 -16.67 3.73 3.25
N LEU A 89 -17.88 3.79 3.78
CA LEU A 89 -18.12 4.14 5.19
C LEU A 89 -17.46 3.13 6.12
N ARG A 90 -17.60 1.83 5.84
CA ARG A 90 -16.95 0.78 6.63
C ARG A 90 -15.43 0.89 6.61
N ALA A 91 -14.84 1.22 5.46
CA ALA A 91 -13.40 1.45 5.37
C ALA A 91 -12.95 2.60 6.28
N ARG A 92 -13.70 3.70 6.34
CA ARG A 92 -13.42 4.83 7.25
C ARG A 92 -13.54 4.42 8.71
N GLU A 93 -14.58 3.67 9.07
CA GLU A 93 -14.76 3.13 10.42
C GLU A 93 -13.58 2.26 10.85
N ILE A 94 -13.10 1.37 9.96
CA ILE A 94 -11.93 0.53 10.23
C ILE A 94 -10.69 1.39 10.55
N LEU A 95 -10.47 2.50 9.84
CA LEU A 95 -9.34 3.40 10.14
C LEU A 95 -9.47 4.02 11.55
N LEU A 96 -10.69 4.35 11.98
CA LEU A 96 -10.96 4.87 13.32
C LEU A 96 -10.76 3.80 14.40
N GLU A 97 -11.36 2.62 14.21
CA GLU A 97 -11.28 1.47 15.12
C GLU A 97 -9.83 1.06 15.39
N HIS A 98 -8.98 1.15 14.36
CA HIS A 98 -7.57 0.81 14.43
C HIS A 98 -6.65 1.97 14.83
N SER A 99 -7.19 3.14 15.18
CA SER A 99 -6.44 4.31 15.68
C SER A 99 -5.25 4.71 14.80
N VAL A 100 -5.45 4.68 13.47
CA VAL A 100 -4.35 4.93 12.51
C VAL A 100 -3.87 6.40 12.50
N TYR A 101 -4.68 7.31 13.03
CA TYR A 101 -4.39 8.74 13.13
C TYR A 101 -3.99 9.13 14.56
N PRO A 102 -3.09 10.13 14.76
CA PRO A 102 -2.82 10.68 16.09
C PRO A 102 -3.99 11.55 16.56
N VAL A 103 -4.55 12.28 15.59
CA VAL A 103 -5.70 13.16 15.72
C VAL A 103 -6.58 12.80 14.54
N THR A 104 -7.80 12.37 14.83
CA THR A 104 -8.77 12.02 13.80
C THR A 104 -9.05 13.25 12.93
N PRO A 105 -8.81 13.19 11.62
CA PRO A 105 -9.17 14.30 10.75
C PRO A 105 -10.69 14.40 10.61
N ARG A 106 -11.22 15.62 10.48
CA ARG A 106 -12.65 15.90 10.35
C ARG A 106 -13.34 15.03 9.29
N PHE A 107 -12.71 14.84 8.13
CA PHE A 107 -13.24 14.03 7.03
C PHE A 107 -13.33 12.52 7.32
N MET A 108 -12.81 12.06 8.47
CA MET A 108 -12.96 10.70 8.97
C MET A 108 -14.03 10.61 10.06
N GLU A 109 -14.50 11.72 10.63
CA GLU A 109 -15.51 11.71 11.69
C GLU A 109 -16.85 11.10 11.19
N PRO A 110 -17.51 10.26 12.02
CA PRO A 110 -18.83 9.73 11.71
C PRO A 110 -19.84 10.84 11.43
N GLY A 111 -20.66 10.70 10.39
CA GLY A 111 -21.70 11.67 10.04
C GLY A 111 -21.22 12.93 9.29
N CYS A 112 -19.92 13.10 9.05
CA CYS A 112 -19.39 14.29 8.37
C CYS A 112 -19.57 14.25 6.83
N SER A 113 -20.23 13.23 6.26
CA SER A 113 -20.28 13.00 4.79
C SER A 113 -21.02 14.06 3.98
N GLU A 114 -21.92 14.84 4.58
CA GLU A 114 -22.79 15.77 3.86
C GLU A 114 -22.18 17.18 3.68
N ASP A 115 -21.16 17.54 4.49
CA ASP A 115 -20.58 18.90 4.57
C ASP A 115 -19.06 18.93 4.34
N LEU A 116 -18.51 17.94 3.62
CA LEU A 116 -17.09 17.94 3.26
C LEU A 116 -16.83 18.91 2.11
N THR A 117 -15.74 19.65 2.24
CA THR A 117 -15.13 20.35 1.10
C THR A 117 -14.68 19.34 0.03
N GLN A 118 -14.41 19.83 -1.17
CA GLN A 118 -13.85 19.00 -2.23
C GLN A 118 -12.50 18.39 -1.82
N GLU A 119 -11.63 19.18 -1.20
CA GLU A 119 -10.32 18.71 -0.72
C GLU A 119 -10.47 17.59 0.32
N GLU A 120 -11.36 17.77 1.30
CA GLU A 120 -11.66 16.75 2.31
C GLU A 120 -12.23 15.47 1.69
N THR A 121 -13.06 15.61 0.65
CA THR A 121 -13.60 14.47 -0.10
C THR A 121 -12.48 13.70 -0.81
N GLU A 122 -11.55 14.41 -1.44
CA GLU A 122 -10.40 13.82 -2.12
C GLU A 122 -9.45 13.13 -1.12
N LEU A 123 -9.13 13.77 0.00
CA LEU A 123 -8.33 13.17 1.08
C LEU A 123 -9.00 11.94 1.67
N SER A 124 -10.31 11.99 1.88
CA SER A 124 -11.09 10.85 2.37
C SER A 124 -11.01 9.66 1.42
N ARG A 125 -11.13 9.89 0.09
CA ARG A 125 -10.95 8.84 -0.92
C ARG A 125 -9.52 8.30 -0.95
N LEU A 126 -8.52 9.18 -0.90
CA LEU A 126 -7.11 8.79 -0.87
C LEU A 126 -6.82 7.88 0.34
N HIS A 127 -7.33 8.21 1.51
CA HIS A 127 -7.08 7.43 2.72
C HIS A 127 -7.89 6.12 2.74
N SER A 128 -9.17 6.18 2.39
CA SER A 128 -10.06 5.01 2.43
C SER A 128 -9.64 3.93 1.44
N ARG A 129 -9.10 4.29 0.26
CA ARG A 129 -8.60 3.30 -0.72
C ARG A 129 -7.51 2.38 -0.14
N LEU A 130 -6.69 2.89 0.79
CA LEU A 130 -5.62 2.11 1.42
C LEU A 130 -6.19 0.98 2.29
N VAL A 131 -7.41 1.12 2.80
CA VAL A 131 -8.09 0.04 3.54
C VAL A 131 -8.41 -1.11 2.59
N PHE A 132 -8.98 -0.82 1.42
CA PHE A 132 -9.25 -1.83 0.40
C PHE A 132 -7.96 -2.47 -0.13
N GLN A 133 -6.87 -1.70 -0.22
CA GLN A 133 -5.57 -2.25 -0.56
C GLN A 133 -5.12 -3.32 0.46
N ILE A 134 -5.33 -3.08 1.76
CA ILE A 134 -4.94 -4.01 2.83
C ILE A 134 -5.93 -5.15 3.02
N LEU A 135 -7.24 -4.91 2.88
CA LEU A 135 -8.32 -5.83 3.24
C LEU A 135 -9.10 -6.42 2.04
N GLY A 136 -8.74 -6.03 0.82
CA GLY A 136 -9.46 -6.42 -0.39
C GLY A 136 -10.74 -5.61 -0.63
N GLU A 137 -11.39 -5.88 -1.76
CA GLU A 137 -12.56 -5.13 -2.26
C GLU A 137 -13.75 -5.15 -1.31
N ASN A 138 -13.93 -6.26 -0.59
CA ASN A 138 -15.03 -6.50 0.35
C ASN A 138 -14.62 -6.30 1.82
N LEU A 139 -13.39 -5.84 2.08
CA LEU A 139 -12.85 -5.61 3.43
C LEU A 139 -12.73 -6.86 4.32
N ASP A 140 -12.80 -8.06 3.75
CA ASP A 140 -12.81 -9.36 4.44
C ASP A 140 -11.63 -10.28 4.09
N SER A 141 -10.73 -9.80 3.22
CA SER A 141 -9.68 -10.58 2.58
C SER A 141 -8.31 -9.92 2.81
N PRO A 142 -7.81 -9.90 4.06
CA PRO A 142 -6.55 -9.26 4.40
C PRO A 142 -5.37 -9.82 3.62
N VAL A 143 -4.44 -8.94 3.24
CA VAL A 143 -3.19 -9.34 2.60
C VAL A 143 -2.30 -10.17 3.53
N THR A 144 -1.49 -11.05 2.94
CA THR A 144 -0.55 -11.91 3.68
C THR A 144 0.57 -11.10 4.33
N MET A 145 1.00 -10.02 3.67
CA MET A 145 2.02 -9.10 4.14
C MET A 145 1.92 -7.77 3.39
N LEU A 146 2.54 -6.73 3.96
CA LEU A 146 2.78 -5.44 3.33
C LEU A 146 4.28 -5.29 3.10
N VAL A 147 4.70 -5.00 1.87
CA VAL A 147 6.09 -4.60 1.57
C VAL A 147 6.08 -3.15 1.12
N CYS A 148 6.93 -2.32 1.71
CA CYS A 148 6.93 -0.90 1.39
C CYS A 148 8.34 -0.32 1.37
N TRP A 149 8.46 0.93 0.93
CA TRP A 149 9.63 1.75 1.21
C TRP A 149 9.20 3.13 1.72
N THR A 150 9.69 3.50 2.89
CA THR A 150 9.59 4.87 3.40
C THR A 150 10.95 5.30 3.95
N PRO A 151 11.36 6.58 3.82
CA PRO A 151 12.71 7.02 4.16
C PRO A 151 13.09 6.81 5.63
N ASP A 152 12.10 6.73 6.51
CA ASP A 152 12.26 6.54 7.95
C ASP A 152 12.17 5.08 8.40
N GLY A 153 11.94 4.13 7.48
CA GLY A 153 11.84 2.72 7.81
C GLY A 153 10.63 2.37 8.70
N ALA A 154 9.53 3.13 8.59
CA ALA A 154 8.32 2.91 9.38
C ALA A 154 7.70 1.52 9.11
N ILE A 155 7.28 0.83 10.18
CA ILE A 155 6.73 -0.54 10.14
C ILE A 155 5.45 -0.70 10.98
N ASP A 156 5.17 0.25 11.86
CA ASP A 156 3.99 0.29 12.70
C ASP A 156 3.61 1.73 13.07
N ARG A 157 2.46 1.89 13.72
CA ARG A 157 1.94 3.21 14.11
C ARG A 157 2.91 4.03 14.96
N SER A 158 3.72 3.40 15.80
CA SER A 158 4.68 4.10 16.70
C SER A 158 5.89 4.63 15.96
N SER A 159 6.25 3.99 14.84
CA SER A 159 7.37 4.39 13.98
C SER A 159 7.02 5.38 12.87
N VAL A 160 5.73 5.62 12.59
CA VAL A 160 5.26 6.55 11.56
C VAL A 160 5.51 8.01 11.97
N LYS A 161 6.18 8.76 11.09
CA LYS A 161 6.37 10.21 11.16
C LYS A 161 5.67 10.87 9.98
N TYR A 162 4.56 11.57 10.20
CA TYR A 162 3.69 12.02 9.10
C TYR A 162 4.38 12.94 8.08
N ASP A 163 5.38 13.72 8.50
CA ASP A 163 6.21 14.58 7.66
C ASP A 163 7.25 13.83 6.82
N VAL A 164 7.55 12.56 7.15
CA VAL A 164 8.54 11.72 6.45
C VAL A 164 7.89 10.50 5.79
N THR A 165 7.13 9.70 6.53
CA THR A 165 6.39 8.55 6.02
C THR A 165 5.28 8.96 5.04
N GLY A 166 4.65 10.10 5.29
CA GLY A 166 3.49 10.58 4.53
C GLY A 166 2.25 9.68 4.64
N SER A 167 1.40 9.69 3.61
CA SER A 167 0.15 8.92 3.55
C SER A 167 0.35 7.40 3.63
N SER A 168 1.53 6.90 3.26
CA SER A 168 1.94 5.50 3.46
C SER A 168 1.78 5.02 4.91
N GLY A 169 1.94 5.94 5.87
CA GLY A 169 1.78 5.66 7.29
C GLY A 169 0.40 5.12 7.67
N ILE A 170 -0.64 5.42 6.90
CA ILE A 170 -2.01 4.92 7.14
C ILE A 170 -2.08 3.42 6.91
N ALA A 171 -1.63 2.95 5.75
CA ALA A 171 -1.61 1.53 5.40
C ALA A 171 -0.65 0.74 6.31
N ILE A 172 0.51 1.32 6.64
CA ILE A 172 1.47 0.72 7.59
C ILE A 172 0.85 0.56 8.97
N SER A 173 0.20 1.60 9.48
CA SER A 173 -0.47 1.57 10.80
C SER A 173 -1.61 0.55 10.82
N LEU A 174 -2.44 0.54 9.77
CA LEU A 174 -3.55 -0.41 9.64
C LEU A 174 -3.03 -1.86 9.59
N ALA A 175 -2.09 -2.17 8.70
CA ALA A 175 -1.52 -3.51 8.56
C ALA A 175 -0.92 -4.01 9.89
N SER A 176 -0.10 -3.18 10.55
CA SER A 176 0.49 -3.54 11.84
C SER A 176 -0.55 -3.76 12.93
N SER A 177 -1.62 -2.95 12.99
CA SER A 177 -2.67 -3.09 13.99
C SER A 177 -3.46 -4.41 13.82
N LEU A 178 -3.62 -4.86 12.57
CA LEU A 178 -4.20 -6.14 12.18
C LEU A 178 -3.24 -7.33 12.30
N LYS A 179 -2.02 -7.11 12.80
CA LYS A 179 -0.95 -8.12 12.89
C LYS A 179 -0.51 -8.69 11.53
N ILE A 180 -0.75 -7.95 10.45
CA ILE A 180 -0.19 -8.24 9.13
C ILE A 180 1.29 -7.83 9.15
N PRO A 181 2.24 -8.72 8.79
CA PRO A 181 3.66 -8.38 8.75
C PRO A 181 3.96 -7.23 7.78
N VAL A 182 4.70 -6.22 8.25
CA VAL A 182 5.15 -5.08 7.45
C VAL A 182 6.66 -5.14 7.24
N PHE A 183 7.09 -5.12 5.98
CA PHE A 183 8.49 -5.14 5.57
C PHE A 183 8.83 -3.84 4.84
N ASN A 184 9.45 -2.91 5.56
CA ASN A 184 10.03 -1.71 4.94
C ASN A 184 11.44 -1.98 4.38
N LEU A 185 11.63 -1.80 3.08
CA LEU A 185 12.89 -2.08 2.36
C LEU A 185 14.01 -1.10 2.70
N GLU A 186 13.72 0.02 3.37
CA GLU A 186 14.74 0.91 3.94
C GLU A 186 15.52 0.19 5.06
N ARG A 187 14.90 -0.79 5.72
CA ARG A 187 15.54 -1.52 6.82
C ARG A 187 16.38 -2.67 6.26
N PRO A 188 17.70 -2.72 6.50
CA PRO A 188 18.57 -3.75 5.93
C PRO A 188 18.16 -5.19 6.28
N ASP A 189 17.65 -5.40 7.50
CA ASP A 189 17.18 -6.71 7.95
C ASP A 189 15.90 -7.14 7.23
N HIS A 190 15.01 -6.20 6.92
CA HIS A 190 13.79 -6.48 6.16
C HIS A 190 14.09 -6.74 4.69
N LEU A 191 14.97 -5.93 4.08
CA LEU A 191 15.45 -6.16 2.72
C LEU A 191 16.04 -7.57 2.60
N LYS A 192 16.92 -7.95 3.54
CA LYS A 192 17.50 -9.30 3.59
C LYS A 192 16.44 -10.40 3.69
N ARG A 193 15.45 -10.24 4.58
CA ARG A 193 14.35 -11.21 4.75
C ARG A 193 13.53 -11.36 3.47
N ILE A 194 13.19 -10.25 2.80
CA ILE A 194 12.42 -10.27 1.55
C ILE A 194 13.23 -10.91 0.43
N CYS A 195 14.48 -10.50 0.20
CA CYS A 195 15.37 -11.12 -0.78
C CYS A 195 15.46 -12.65 -0.56
N THR A 196 15.71 -13.07 0.68
CA THR A 196 15.76 -14.50 1.05
C THR A 196 14.43 -15.20 0.72
N PHE A 197 13.30 -14.58 1.05
CA PHE A 197 11.97 -15.15 0.80
C PHE A 197 11.66 -15.34 -0.69
N ILE A 198 12.11 -14.43 -1.54
CA ILE A 198 11.93 -14.53 -2.99
C ILE A 198 13.06 -15.31 -3.71
N GLY A 199 14.08 -15.76 -2.97
CA GLY A 199 15.20 -16.52 -3.52
C GLY A 199 16.24 -15.66 -4.25
N GLU A 200 16.37 -14.39 -3.88
CA GLU A 200 17.31 -13.41 -4.44
C GLU A 200 18.46 -13.12 -3.47
N SER A 201 19.62 -12.75 -4.00
CA SER A 201 20.71 -12.18 -3.21
C SER A 201 20.38 -10.76 -2.77
N VAL A 202 20.85 -10.37 -1.58
CA VAL A 202 20.82 -8.96 -1.16
C VAL A 202 21.83 -8.19 -2.01
N PRO A 203 21.47 -7.04 -2.62
CA PRO A 203 22.44 -6.22 -3.33
C PRO A 203 23.59 -5.81 -2.41
N SER A 204 24.81 -5.88 -2.94
CA SER A 204 26.00 -5.36 -2.27
C SER A 204 25.89 -3.83 -2.21
N ALA A 205 26.03 -3.26 -1.00
CA ALA A 205 26.12 -1.81 -0.81
C ALA A 205 27.43 -1.24 -1.38
#